data_AF-F6AHN2-F1
#
_entry.id   AF-F6AHN2-F1
#
_cell.length_a   1.000
_cell.length_b   1.000
_cell.length_c   1.000
_cell.angle_alpha   90.00
_cell.angle_beta   90.00
_cell.angle_gamma   90.00
#
_symmetry.space_group_name_H-M   'P 1'
#
loop_
_entity.id
_entity.type
_entity.pdbx_description
1 polymer ?
#
loop_
_entity_poly.entity_id
_entity_poly.type
_entity_poly.pdbx_seq_one_letter_code
_entity_poly.pdbx_strand_id
1 'polypeptide(L)'
;MNPWTLLGLDADADTRSIKRRYAQLLKQHRPDEDPEAFQRLREAYEQALAHAAAQDQPWDDAAEQVPAPELVEPDEPVVVAAEQPAHARIEQLLQASESLDAALQQARQLGLEADLQRHLLARCGTLDEQGLRILRWGMQHLQWLSPWQADYLPRTQSEALAARLLALELEALQQRLQAGEERVVLDAASTLLISDWLQSFDRRLQLQDGMVWMLEVTEDWSGGLFDRLCRLFGWNEDTGELPCSVERWNWLCWRCERHAAGQRVQQHLQLDWPLRAEERAAWLLLKPMGEREARQLVDRFDAEDWQACDALEHLLTERYPELPEQLGLQIDEDWRRWQPRQWTVPATVYAWLLLFTAMFATSLQEAKLSVYLERSGGYLGLGFKDLLISVGIVAWMVIVSRGWSRLARYLTRLDVPLSRLLLPATWRDAGAGMLVLRHGLPAALFALIVTGFAPSLVSDWVVFGAALLLEVLFLGLVGSRRMPWPRWSLWRTGAFKVDYRKKAEW
;
A
#
# COMPACT_ATOMS: atom_id res chain seq x y z
N MET A 1 23.95 28.93 3.20
CA MET A 1 25.10 29.79 3.55
C MET A 1 24.58 31.16 3.96
N ASN A 2 25.27 31.88 4.85
CA ASN A 2 24.81 33.20 5.28
C ASN A 2 25.02 34.22 4.14
N PRO A 3 23.97 34.92 3.65
CA PRO A 3 24.05 35.80 2.46
C PRO A 3 25.11 36.92 2.61
N TRP A 4 25.32 37.40 3.83
CA TRP A 4 26.28 38.44 4.17
C TRP A 4 27.74 38.01 3.99
N THR A 5 28.05 36.76 4.36
CA THR A 5 29.39 36.19 4.18
C THR A 5 29.76 35.96 2.71
N LEU A 6 28.77 35.69 1.85
CA LEU A 6 28.98 35.46 0.41
C LEU A 6 29.17 36.78 -0.35
N LEU A 7 28.42 37.83 0.02
CA LEU A 7 28.58 39.18 -0.53
C LEU A 7 29.79 39.94 0.06
N GLY A 8 30.29 39.51 1.22
CA GLY A 8 31.35 40.17 1.98
C GLY A 8 30.91 41.53 2.55
N LEU A 9 29.66 41.58 3.02
CA LEU A 9 29.02 42.77 3.58
C LEU A 9 28.60 42.50 5.04
N ASP A 10 28.42 43.57 5.81
CA ASP A 10 27.83 43.48 7.15
C ASP A 10 26.30 43.30 7.05
N ALA A 11 25.67 42.75 8.09
CA ALA A 11 24.24 42.43 8.12
C ALA A 11 23.32 43.67 8.04
N ASP A 12 23.86 44.85 8.35
CA ASP A 12 23.16 46.14 8.34
C ASP A 12 23.50 46.98 7.10
N ALA A 13 24.00 46.35 6.02
CA ALA A 13 24.39 47.07 4.81
C ALA A 13 23.17 47.63 4.04
N ASP A 14 23.25 48.90 3.64
CA ASP A 14 22.18 49.59 2.92
C ASP A 14 21.96 49.03 1.51
N THR A 15 20.73 49.17 1.00
CA THR A 15 20.30 48.69 -0.33
C THR A 15 21.23 49.12 -1.47
N ARG A 16 21.85 50.31 -1.36
CA ARG A 16 22.81 50.82 -2.37
C ARG A 16 24.15 50.09 -2.32
N SER A 17 24.65 49.75 -1.13
CA SER A 17 25.90 48.97 -0.96
C SER A 17 25.74 47.54 -1.43
N ILE A 18 24.59 46.90 -1.15
CA ILE A 18 24.27 45.54 -1.63
C ILE A 18 24.30 45.48 -3.16
N LYS A 19 23.60 46.40 -3.84
CA LYS A 19 23.59 46.49 -5.31
C LYS A 19 24.97 46.73 -5.91
N ARG A 20 25.77 47.61 -5.28
CA ARG A 20 27.13 47.92 -5.75
C ARG A 20 28.05 46.70 -5.63
N ARG A 21 27.95 45.94 -4.53
CA ARG A 21 28.80 44.77 -4.30
C ARG A 21 28.43 43.60 -5.19
N TYR A 22 27.13 43.36 -5.39
CA TYR A 22 26.63 42.39 -6.36
C TYR A 22 27.17 42.70 -7.78
N ALA A 23 27.10 43.95 -8.23
CA ALA A 23 27.63 44.34 -9.55
C ALA A 23 29.16 44.16 -9.69
N GLN A 24 29.92 44.18 -8.59
CA GLN A 24 31.36 43.87 -8.60
C GLN A 24 31.61 42.38 -8.71
N LEU A 25 30.88 41.56 -7.95
CA LEU A 25 31.00 40.09 -7.97
C LEU A 25 30.47 39.48 -9.26
N LEU A 26 29.45 40.08 -9.86
CA LEU A 26 28.90 39.71 -11.17
C LEU A 26 29.92 39.81 -12.31
N LYS A 27 30.91 40.71 -12.18
CA LYS A 27 31.99 40.84 -13.17
C LYS A 27 33.05 39.73 -13.04
N GLN A 28 33.13 39.09 -11.88
CA GLN A 28 34.07 38.00 -11.58
C GLN A 28 33.44 36.62 -11.79
N HIS A 29 32.14 36.48 -11.50
CA HIS A 29 31.37 35.26 -11.72
C HIS A 29 30.46 35.44 -12.93
N ARG A 30 31.03 35.23 -14.13
CA ARG A 30 30.24 35.26 -15.36
C ARG A 30 29.40 33.99 -15.48
N PRO A 31 28.15 34.08 -15.96
CA PRO A 31 27.25 32.92 -16.11
C PRO A 31 27.83 31.80 -16.98
N ASP A 32 28.71 32.16 -17.93
CA ASP A 32 29.28 31.24 -18.90
C ASP A 32 30.45 30.42 -18.34
N GLU A 33 31.05 30.85 -17.22
CA GLU A 33 32.23 30.21 -16.62
C GLU A 33 31.87 29.34 -15.40
N ASP A 34 30.88 29.74 -14.60
CA ASP A 34 30.40 28.96 -13.44
C ASP A 34 28.91 29.24 -13.13
N PRO A 35 27.97 28.45 -13.68
CA PRO A 35 26.54 28.66 -13.51
C PRO A 35 26.06 28.44 -12.06
N GLU A 36 26.71 27.53 -11.31
CA GLU A 36 26.35 27.25 -9.91
C GLU A 36 26.84 28.36 -8.97
N ALA A 37 28.01 28.94 -9.20
CA ALA A 37 28.47 30.11 -8.45
C ALA A 37 27.61 31.35 -8.74
N PHE A 38 27.15 31.51 -9.98
CA PHE A 38 26.23 32.59 -10.35
C PHE A 38 24.87 32.46 -9.65
N GLN A 39 24.28 31.25 -9.61
CA GLN A 39 23.03 31.01 -8.89
C GLN A 39 23.16 31.32 -7.40
N ARG A 40 24.22 30.83 -6.74
CA ARG A 40 24.48 31.11 -5.32
C ARG A 40 24.69 32.60 -5.03
N LEU A 41 25.34 33.34 -5.94
CA LEU A 41 25.52 34.79 -5.81
C LEU A 41 24.19 35.53 -5.94
N ARG A 42 23.32 35.08 -6.85
CA ARG A 42 22.00 35.69 -7.08
C ARG A 42 21.04 35.44 -5.93
N GLU A 43 21.00 34.22 -5.41
CA GLU A 43 20.23 33.87 -4.21
C GLU A 43 20.66 34.70 -2.99
N ALA A 44 21.97 34.84 -2.76
CA ALA A 44 22.49 35.66 -1.67
C ALA A 44 22.14 37.15 -1.81
N TYR A 45 22.14 37.67 -3.04
CA TYR A 45 21.73 39.05 -3.33
C TYR A 45 20.24 39.28 -3.07
N GLU A 46 19.38 38.37 -3.53
CA GLU A 46 17.92 38.45 -3.34
C GLU A 46 17.55 38.34 -1.86
N GLN A 47 18.20 37.45 -1.10
CA GLN A 47 18.02 37.34 0.35
C GLN A 47 18.48 38.59 1.11
N ALA A 48 19.62 39.18 0.74
CA ALA A 48 20.12 40.41 1.37
C ALA A 48 19.22 41.61 1.09
N LEU A 49 18.67 41.72 -0.13
CA LEU A 49 17.71 42.76 -0.50
C LEU A 49 16.38 42.64 0.24
N ALA A 50 15.87 41.42 0.39
CA ALA A 50 14.65 41.16 1.17
C ALA A 50 14.86 41.52 2.64
N HIS A 51 16.05 41.25 3.20
CA HIS A 51 16.37 41.63 4.57
C HIS A 51 16.49 43.15 4.75
N ALA A 52 17.17 43.86 3.84
CA ALA A 52 17.27 45.31 3.89
C ALA A 52 15.90 46.00 3.70
N ALA A 53 15.05 45.49 2.80
CA ALA A 53 13.69 46.00 2.60
C ALA A 53 12.78 45.78 3.82
N ALA A 54 13.01 44.73 4.61
CA ALA A 54 12.31 44.48 5.86
C ALA A 54 12.80 45.38 7.02
N GLN A 55 14.04 45.87 6.95
CA GLN A 55 14.59 46.84 7.90
C GLN A 55 14.21 48.29 7.56
N ASP A 56 14.02 48.61 6.26
CA ASP A 56 13.63 49.92 5.74
C ASP A 56 12.10 50.23 5.84
N GLN A 57 11.35 49.53 6.71
CA GLN A 57 9.95 49.87 7.01
C GLN A 57 9.79 50.65 8.33
N PRO A 58 9.74 52.00 8.27
CA PRO A 58 9.07 52.82 9.27
C PRO A 58 7.61 53.08 8.87
N TRP A 59 6.75 52.98 9.88
CA TRP A 59 5.37 53.48 9.94
C TRP A 59 5.34 55.01 9.72
N ASP A 60 4.32 55.51 9.00
CA ASP A 60 4.17 56.86 8.42
C ASP A 60 4.37 58.10 9.33
N ASP A 61 4.58 59.24 8.64
CA ASP A 61 4.55 60.66 9.03
C ASP A 61 5.87 61.37 9.41
N ALA A 62 6.45 62.11 8.45
CA ALA A 62 7.03 63.45 8.67
C ALA A 62 7.38 64.16 7.35
N ALA A 63 6.89 65.39 7.22
CA ALA A 63 7.19 66.33 6.15
C ALA A 63 8.57 66.99 6.30
N GLU A 64 9.30 67.16 5.19
CA GLU A 64 10.36 68.18 4.99
C GLU A 64 10.69 68.24 3.48
N GLN A 65 10.11 69.16 2.70
CA GLN A 65 10.67 70.47 2.27
C GLN A 65 12.18 70.41 1.94
N VAL A 66 12.66 70.70 0.71
CA VAL A 66 12.98 72.01 0.07
C VAL A 66 13.76 71.67 -1.27
N PRO A 67 13.94 72.51 -2.32
CA PRO A 67 13.14 73.56 -2.98
C PRO A 67 12.91 73.32 -4.51
N ALA A 68 12.02 74.11 -5.12
CA ALA A 68 11.81 74.22 -6.56
C ALA A 68 12.84 75.14 -7.26
N PRO A 69 12.97 75.06 -8.61
CA PRO A 69 13.20 76.23 -9.44
C PRO A 69 11.99 76.53 -10.35
N GLU A 70 11.48 77.75 -10.14
CA GLU A 70 10.87 78.70 -11.10
C GLU A 70 9.98 78.19 -12.24
N LEU A 71 8.67 78.40 -12.03
CA LEU A 71 7.69 78.63 -13.09
C LEU A 71 7.70 80.10 -13.48
N VAL A 72 7.95 80.36 -14.76
CA VAL A 72 7.49 81.56 -15.46
C VAL A 72 6.01 81.33 -15.79
N GLU A 73 5.11 82.12 -15.21
CA GLU A 73 3.73 82.23 -15.69
C GLU A 73 3.70 82.96 -17.04
N PRO A 74 2.71 82.66 -17.91
CA PRO A 74 1.55 83.57 -17.90
C PRO A 74 0.18 82.91 -18.13
N ASP A 75 -0.81 83.51 -17.46
CA ASP A 75 -2.22 83.76 -17.83
C ASP A 75 -3.16 82.62 -18.28
N GLU A 76 -4.23 82.45 -17.50
CA GLU A 76 -5.51 81.81 -17.84
C GLU A 76 -6.28 82.51 -18.99
N PRO A 77 -7.39 81.96 -19.53
CA PRO A 77 -7.88 80.58 -19.50
C PRO A 77 -8.27 80.08 -20.91
N VAL A 78 -8.05 78.79 -21.22
CA VAL A 78 -8.79 78.11 -22.29
C VAL A 78 -9.70 77.08 -21.65
N VAL A 79 -11.00 77.28 -21.86
CA VAL A 79 -12.11 76.43 -21.44
C VAL A 79 -11.85 74.98 -21.85
N VAL A 80 -11.43 74.13 -20.90
CA VAL A 80 -11.38 72.68 -21.10
C VAL A 80 -12.80 72.16 -20.90
N ALA A 81 -13.44 71.79 -22.01
CA ALA A 81 -14.63 70.99 -22.01
C ALA A 81 -14.40 69.76 -21.12
N ALA A 82 -15.29 69.54 -20.15
CA ALA A 82 -15.18 68.43 -19.20
C ALA A 82 -15.06 67.09 -19.95
N GLU A 83 -13.86 66.52 -19.98
CA GLU A 83 -13.65 65.15 -20.38
C GLU A 83 -14.29 64.25 -19.31
N GLN A 84 -15.38 63.57 -19.65
CA GLN A 84 -15.96 62.53 -18.81
C GLN A 84 -14.86 61.54 -18.39
N PRO A 85 -14.82 61.11 -17.11
CA PRO A 85 -13.82 60.14 -16.66
C PRO A 85 -13.91 58.87 -17.52
N ALA A 86 -12.77 58.30 -17.89
CA ALA A 86 -12.68 57.17 -18.82
C ALA A 86 -13.61 56.00 -18.43
N HIS A 87 -13.84 55.78 -17.13
CA HIS A 87 -14.79 54.77 -16.64
C HIS A 87 -16.23 54.99 -17.15
N ALA A 88 -16.69 56.25 -17.24
CA ALA A 88 -18.07 56.57 -17.55
C ALA A 88 -18.37 56.34 -19.03
N ARG A 89 -17.36 56.62 -19.87
CA ARG A 89 -17.40 56.33 -21.31
C ARG A 89 -17.44 54.82 -21.58
N ILE A 90 -16.71 54.02 -20.80
CA ILE A 90 -16.69 52.55 -20.92
C ILE A 90 -18.02 51.95 -20.49
N GLU A 91 -18.59 52.40 -19.37
CA GLU A 91 -19.90 51.94 -18.91
C GLU A 91 -21.01 52.26 -19.94
N GLN A 92 -21.00 53.47 -20.51
CA GLN A 92 -21.94 53.81 -21.60
C GLN A 92 -21.74 52.93 -22.83
N LEU A 93 -20.50 52.61 -23.20
CA LEU A 93 -20.18 51.74 -24.33
C LEU A 93 -20.68 50.31 -24.07
N LEU A 94 -20.47 49.77 -22.87
CA LEU A 94 -20.96 48.46 -22.47
C LEU A 94 -22.49 48.38 -22.45
N GLN A 95 -23.17 49.46 -22.04
CA GLN A 95 -24.64 49.53 -22.05
C GLN A 95 -25.21 49.67 -23.47
N ALA A 96 -24.50 50.36 -24.36
CA ALA A 96 -24.92 50.55 -25.74
C ALA A 96 -24.64 49.33 -26.64
N SER A 97 -23.77 48.43 -26.21
CA SER A 97 -23.36 47.24 -26.96
C SER A 97 -24.20 46.02 -26.61
N GLU A 98 -24.59 45.23 -27.62
CA GLU A 98 -25.37 43.99 -27.41
C GLU A 98 -24.51 42.83 -26.89
N SER A 99 -23.20 42.86 -27.13
CA SER A 99 -22.25 41.81 -26.71
C SER A 99 -20.88 42.38 -26.33
N LEU A 100 -20.08 41.59 -25.60
CA LEU A 100 -18.71 41.94 -25.27
C LEU A 100 -17.82 42.06 -26.51
N ASP A 101 -18.09 41.27 -27.56
CA ASP A 101 -17.37 41.37 -28.85
C ASP A 101 -17.66 42.70 -29.55
N ALA A 102 -18.93 43.12 -29.58
CA ALA A 102 -19.33 44.41 -30.14
C ALA A 102 -18.70 45.57 -29.36
N ALA A 103 -18.71 45.47 -28.02
CA ALA A 103 -18.07 46.44 -27.15
C ALA A 103 -16.55 46.52 -27.40
N LEU A 104 -15.88 45.39 -27.57
CA LEU A 104 -14.45 45.34 -27.88
C LEU A 104 -14.15 45.97 -29.24
N GLN A 105 -14.94 45.66 -30.27
CA GLN A 105 -14.75 46.22 -31.61
C GLN A 105 -14.96 47.75 -31.61
N GLN A 106 -15.97 48.24 -30.89
CA GLN A 106 -16.23 49.67 -30.78
C GLN A 106 -15.14 50.38 -29.95
N ALA A 107 -14.65 49.77 -28.87
CA ALA A 107 -13.54 50.31 -28.10
C ALA A 107 -12.25 50.39 -28.92
N ARG A 108 -11.98 49.41 -29.80
CA ARG A 108 -10.85 49.46 -30.74
C ARG A 108 -10.94 50.63 -31.71
N GLN A 109 -12.13 50.89 -32.26
CA GLN A 109 -12.35 52.04 -33.14
C GLN A 109 -12.13 53.38 -32.44
N LEU A 110 -12.43 53.45 -31.14
CA LEU A 110 -12.30 54.65 -30.31
C LEU A 110 -10.93 54.76 -29.62
N GLY A 111 -10.02 53.78 -29.77
CA GLY A 111 -8.73 53.75 -29.09
C GLY A 111 -8.81 53.48 -27.58
N LEU A 112 -9.93 52.94 -27.08
CA LEU A 112 -10.22 52.71 -25.65
C LEU A 112 -10.06 51.24 -25.23
N GLU A 113 -9.41 50.39 -26.05
CA GLU A 113 -9.28 48.95 -25.77
C GLU A 113 -8.61 48.66 -24.42
N ALA A 114 -7.50 49.35 -24.11
CA ALA A 114 -6.76 49.12 -22.87
C ALA A 114 -7.54 49.51 -21.60
N ASP A 115 -8.35 50.57 -21.68
CA ASP A 115 -9.20 50.97 -20.55
C ASP A 115 -10.39 50.03 -20.41
N LEU A 116 -11.02 49.60 -21.51
CA LEU A 116 -12.09 48.61 -21.50
C LEU A 116 -11.64 47.30 -20.86
N GLN A 117 -10.48 46.76 -21.27
CA GLN A 117 -9.97 45.51 -20.70
C GLN A 117 -9.64 45.63 -19.22
N ARG A 118 -9.04 46.73 -18.76
CA ARG A 118 -8.81 46.98 -17.32
C ARG A 118 -10.12 47.05 -16.54
N HIS A 119 -11.14 47.69 -17.10
CA HIS A 119 -12.46 47.78 -16.48
C HIS A 119 -13.15 46.42 -16.36
N LEU A 120 -13.13 45.63 -17.44
CA LEU A 120 -13.71 44.29 -17.45
C LEU A 120 -12.97 43.33 -16.50
N LEU A 121 -11.63 43.41 -16.45
CA LEU A 121 -10.83 42.62 -15.50
C LEU A 121 -11.13 43.02 -14.06
N ALA A 122 -11.33 44.32 -13.79
CA ALA A 122 -11.74 44.80 -12.47
C ALA A 122 -13.11 44.26 -12.03
N ARG A 123 -14.07 44.16 -12.95
CA ARG A 123 -15.38 43.54 -12.70
C ARG A 123 -15.30 42.04 -12.39
N CYS A 124 -14.25 41.35 -12.86
CA CYS A 124 -14.04 39.94 -12.53
C CYS A 124 -13.62 39.72 -11.07
N GLY A 125 -13.34 40.78 -10.30
CA GLY A 125 -12.80 40.71 -8.95
C GLY A 125 -13.64 39.91 -7.94
N THR A 126 -14.95 39.75 -8.12
CA THR A 126 -15.79 38.91 -7.24
C THR A 126 -15.91 37.47 -7.71
N LEU A 127 -15.59 37.17 -8.98
CA LEU A 127 -15.79 35.86 -9.62
C LEU A 127 -17.22 35.31 -9.43
N ASP A 128 -18.21 36.19 -9.47
CA ASP A 128 -19.63 35.81 -9.58
C ASP A 128 -19.94 35.26 -10.98
N GLU A 129 -21.18 34.85 -11.24
CA GLU A 129 -21.54 34.24 -12.53
C GLU A 129 -21.24 35.15 -13.73
N GLN A 130 -21.45 36.47 -13.58
CA GLN A 130 -21.13 37.44 -14.62
C GLN A 130 -19.62 37.64 -14.76
N GLY A 131 -18.89 37.79 -13.65
CA GLY A 131 -17.44 37.90 -13.63
C GLY A 131 -16.76 36.68 -14.25
N LEU A 132 -17.23 35.46 -13.97
CA LEU A 132 -16.73 34.23 -14.57
C LEU A 132 -16.97 34.19 -16.09
N ARG A 133 -18.15 34.63 -16.55
CA ARG A 133 -18.45 34.73 -17.99
C ARG A 133 -17.53 35.73 -18.69
N ILE A 134 -17.31 36.91 -18.09
CA ILE A 134 -16.39 37.92 -18.62
C ILE A 134 -14.96 37.38 -18.64
N LEU A 135 -14.52 36.74 -17.56
CA LEU A 135 -13.17 36.17 -17.47
C LEU A 135 -12.94 35.09 -18.54
N ARG A 136 -13.87 34.14 -18.69
CA ARG A 136 -13.78 33.07 -19.70
C ARG A 136 -13.78 33.64 -21.12
N TRP A 137 -14.61 34.65 -21.38
CA TRP A 137 -14.59 35.38 -22.66
C TRP A 137 -13.23 36.06 -22.89
N GLY A 138 -12.67 36.75 -21.88
CA GLY A 138 -11.36 37.39 -21.98
C GLY A 138 -10.21 36.38 -22.18
N MET A 139 -10.28 35.20 -21.56
CA MET A 139 -9.32 34.12 -21.79
C MET A 139 -9.38 33.63 -23.24
N GLN A 140 -10.58 33.46 -23.80
CA GLN A 140 -10.80 32.96 -25.15
C GLN A 140 -10.42 33.98 -26.24
N HIS A 141 -10.75 35.26 -26.05
CA HIS A 141 -10.63 36.29 -27.09
C HIS A 141 -9.42 37.23 -26.92
N LEU A 142 -8.92 37.39 -25.68
CA LEU A 142 -7.94 38.42 -25.32
C LEU A 142 -6.68 37.86 -24.63
N GLN A 143 -6.51 36.53 -24.63
CA GLN A 143 -5.34 35.88 -24.05
C GLN A 143 -5.15 36.19 -22.55
N TRP A 144 -6.25 36.51 -21.84
CA TRP A 144 -6.17 36.79 -20.41
C TRP A 144 -5.63 35.58 -19.65
N LEU A 145 -4.85 35.89 -18.61
CA LEU A 145 -4.15 34.93 -17.77
C LEU A 145 -3.12 34.07 -18.50
N SER A 146 -2.89 34.22 -19.80
CA SER A 146 -1.86 33.48 -20.53
C SER A 146 -0.50 34.21 -20.46
N PRO A 147 0.61 33.54 -20.84
CA PRO A 147 1.92 34.19 -20.99
C PRO A 147 1.93 35.37 -21.99
N TRP A 148 0.91 35.46 -22.84
CA TRP A 148 0.78 36.48 -23.90
C TRP A 148 -0.19 37.60 -23.52
N GLN A 149 -0.55 37.71 -22.24
CA GLN A 149 -1.42 38.78 -21.74
C GLN A 149 -0.80 40.16 -21.99
N ALA A 150 -1.63 41.14 -22.33
CA ALA A 150 -1.18 42.51 -22.58
C ALA A 150 -0.54 43.15 -21.33
N ASP A 151 0.60 43.83 -21.54
CA ASP A 151 1.44 44.37 -20.45
C ASP A 151 0.78 45.48 -19.62
N TYR A 152 -0.26 46.14 -20.15
CA TYR A 152 -1.00 47.18 -19.45
C TYR A 152 -1.99 46.63 -18.41
N LEU A 153 -2.22 45.31 -18.37
CA LEU A 153 -3.11 44.68 -17.40
C LEU A 153 -2.39 44.42 -16.07
N PRO A 154 -3.00 44.73 -14.92
CA PRO A 154 -2.38 44.50 -13.61
C PRO A 154 -2.06 43.01 -13.37
N ARG A 155 -0.77 42.69 -13.21
CA ARG A 155 -0.30 41.31 -12.99
C ARG A 155 -0.81 40.71 -11.69
N THR A 156 -0.75 41.47 -10.60
CA THR A 156 -1.22 41.03 -9.27
C THR A 156 -2.70 40.64 -9.26
N GLN A 157 -3.54 41.45 -9.92
CA GLN A 157 -4.96 41.15 -10.06
C GLN A 157 -5.19 39.90 -10.94
N SER A 158 -4.42 39.76 -12.01
CA SER A 158 -4.50 38.62 -12.92
C SER A 158 -4.10 37.32 -12.22
N GLU A 159 -3.01 37.35 -11.44
CA GLU A 159 -2.55 36.23 -10.62
C GLU A 159 -3.58 35.84 -9.55
N ALA A 160 -4.17 36.82 -8.85
CA ALA A 160 -5.23 36.58 -7.87
C ALA A 160 -6.49 35.96 -8.52
N LEU A 161 -6.87 36.42 -9.71
CA LEU A 161 -7.99 35.85 -10.48
C LEU A 161 -7.68 34.42 -10.94
N ALA A 162 -6.47 34.17 -11.43
CA ALA A 162 -6.03 32.83 -11.85
C ALA A 162 -6.06 31.84 -10.67
N ALA A 163 -5.55 32.23 -9.49
CA ALA A 163 -5.56 31.39 -8.31
C ALA A 163 -6.99 31.04 -7.87
N ARG A 164 -7.91 32.02 -7.89
CA ARG A 164 -9.32 31.79 -7.54
C ARG A 164 -10.06 30.95 -8.58
N LEU A 165 -9.78 31.15 -9.87
CA LEU A 165 -10.32 30.30 -10.93
C LEU A 165 -9.85 28.86 -10.76
N LEU A 166 -8.56 28.64 -10.49
CA LEU A 166 -8.01 27.31 -10.23
C LEU A 166 -8.67 26.64 -9.02
N ALA A 167 -8.90 27.38 -7.94
CA ALA A 167 -9.61 26.87 -6.78
C ALA A 167 -11.04 26.39 -7.12
N LEU A 168 -11.79 27.15 -7.93
CA LEU A 168 -13.13 26.76 -8.38
C LEU A 168 -13.10 25.51 -9.27
N GLU A 169 -12.14 25.40 -10.19
CA GLU A 169 -12.00 24.22 -11.05
C GLU A 169 -11.62 22.97 -10.21
N LEU A 170 -10.75 23.13 -9.21
CA LEU A 170 -10.39 22.05 -8.27
C LEU A 170 -11.57 21.61 -7.40
N GLU A 171 -12.39 22.55 -6.91
CA GLU A 171 -13.61 22.23 -6.15
C GLU A 171 -14.63 21.46 -7.00
N ALA A 172 -14.81 21.86 -8.26
CA ALA A 172 -15.66 21.14 -9.21
C ALA A 172 -15.14 19.72 -9.47
N LEU A 173 -13.82 19.54 -9.62
CA LEU A 173 -13.20 18.23 -9.77
C LEU A 173 -13.39 17.35 -8.53
N GLN A 174 -13.25 17.92 -7.33
CA GLN A 174 -13.47 17.20 -6.08
C GLN A 174 -14.91 16.69 -5.96
N GLN A 175 -15.90 17.53 -6.27
CA GLN A 175 -17.31 17.14 -6.25
C GLN A 175 -17.60 15.99 -7.23
N ARG A 176 -16.98 16.04 -8.42
CA ARG A 176 -17.09 14.97 -9.44
C ARG A 176 -16.43 13.68 -8.98
N LEU A 177 -15.28 13.78 -8.31
CA LEU A 177 -14.59 12.63 -7.74
C LEU A 177 -15.44 11.97 -6.65
N GLN A 178 -16.02 12.77 -5.74
CA GLN A 178 -16.95 12.28 -4.71
C GLN A 178 -18.21 11.62 -5.30
N ALA A 179 -18.65 12.06 -6.49
CA ALA A 179 -19.74 11.41 -7.22
C ALA A 179 -19.31 10.12 -7.95
N GLY A 180 -18.03 9.72 -7.87
CA GLY A 180 -17.49 8.54 -8.54
C GLY A 180 -17.23 8.74 -10.04
N GLU A 181 -17.26 9.99 -10.54
CA GLU A 181 -17.09 10.30 -11.96
C GLU A 181 -15.60 10.39 -12.37
N GLU A 182 -14.81 9.37 -12.02
CA GLU A 182 -13.34 9.35 -12.20
C GLU A 182 -12.86 9.67 -13.62
N ARG A 183 -13.61 9.22 -14.64
CA ARG A 183 -13.28 9.51 -16.04
C ARG A 183 -13.40 11.00 -16.37
N VAL A 184 -14.46 11.64 -15.87
CA VAL A 184 -14.72 13.07 -16.08
C VAL A 184 -13.63 13.89 -15.40
N VAL A 185 -13.18 13.48 -14.21
CA VAL A 185 -12.08 14.12 -13.49
C VAL A 185 -10.78 14.07 -14.29
N LEU A 186 -10.44 12.91 -14.86
CA LEU A 186 -9.24 12.74 -15.69
C LEU A 186 -9.29 13.59 -16.97
N ASP A 187 -10.43 13.59 -17.65
CA ASP A 187 -10.62 14.36 -18.89
C ASP A 187 -10.51 15.87 -18.60
N ALA A 188 -11.12 16.34 -17.51
CA ALA A 188 -11.02 17.72 -17.08
C ALA A 188 -9.59 18.11 -16.64
N ALA A 189 -8.90 17.27 -15.87
CA ALA A 189 -7.51 17.48 -15.48
C ALA A 189 -6.58 17.57 -16.72
N SER A 190 -6.79 16.70 -17.72
CA SER A 190 -6.04 16.74 -18.98
C SER A 190 -6.28 18.03 -19.75
N THR A 191 -7.52 18.52 -19.75
CA THR A 191 -7.89 19.79 -20.41
C THR A 191 -7.24 20.98 -19.71
N LEU A 192 -7.21 20.99 -18.38
CA LEU A 192 -6.54 22.02 -17.59
C LEU A 192 -5.03 22.07 -17.87
N LEU A 193 -4.35 20.93 -17.93
CA LEU A 193 -2.90 20.86 -18.19
C LEU A 193 -2.47 21.47 -19.54
N ILE A 194 -3.32 21.34 -20.56
CA ILE A 194 -3.05 21.86 -21.91
C ILE A 194 -3.40 23.35 -22.01
N SER A 195 -4.23 23.87 -21.10
CA SER A 195 -4.73 25.25 -21.16
C SER A 195 -3.61 26.30 -21.05
N ASP A 196 -3.71 27.37 -21.85
CA ASP A 196 -2.68 28.40 -21.97
C ASP A 196 -2.43 29.15 -20.65
N TRP A 197 -3.48 29.36 -19.85
CA TRP A 197 -3.38 30.06 -18.57
C TRP A 197 -2.73 29.22 -17.46
N LEU A 198 -2.59 27.90 -17.63
CA LEU A 198 -1.87 27.01 -16.72
C LEU A 198 -0.47 26.63 -17.24
N GLN A 199 0.05 27.30 -18.26
CA GLN A 199 1.40 27.02 -18.77
C GLN A 199 2.52 27.53 -17.84
N SER A 200 2.23 28.52 -16.98
CA SER A 200 3.21 29.01 -15.99
C SER A 200 3.56 27.93 -14.97
N PHE A 201 4.84 27.80 -14.65
CA PHE A 201 5.35 26.82 -13.69
C PHE A 201 4.60 26.85 -12.35
N ASP A 202 4.44 28.03 -11.75
CA ASP A 202 3.80 28.18 -10.43
C ASP A 202 2.36 27.65 -10.41
N ARG A 203 1.60 27.89 -11.48
CA ARG A 203 0.20 27.43 -11.56
C ARG A 203 0.10 25.92 -11.82
N ARG A 204 1.06 25.33 -12.54
CA ARG A 204 1.14 23.87 -12.67
C ARG A 204 1.45 23.21 -11.34
N LEU A 205 2.29 23.84 -10.51
CA LEU A 205 2.56 23.37 -9.17
C LEU A 205 1.30 23.45 -8.29
N GLN A 206 0.59 24.58 -8.31
CA GLN A 206 -0.69 24.73 -7.60
C GLN A 206 -1.75 23.71 -8.03
N LEU A 207 -1.83 23.41 -9.34
CA LEU A 207 -2.72 22.36 -9.85
C LEU A 207 -2.35 21.00 -9.27
N GLN A 208 -1.06 20.64 -9.28
CA GLN A 208 -0.59 19.37 -8.71
C GLN A 208 -0.88 19.27 -7.21
N ASP A 209 -0.57 20.32 -6.45
CA ASP A 209 -0.88 20.39 -5.02
C ASP A 209 -2.39 20.22 -4.75
N GLY A 210 -3.23 20.85 -5.57
CA GLY A 210 -4.68 20.70 -5.52
C GLY A 210 -5.16 19.29 -5.82
N MET A 211 -4.54 18.60 -6.78
CA MET A 211 -4.85 17.20 -7.08
C MET A 211 -4.46 16.27 -5.93
N VAL A 212 -3.29 16.47 -5.33
CA VAL A 212 -2.85 15.69 -4.16
C VAL A 212 -3.82 15.92 -3.00
N TRP A 213 -4.16 17.17 -2.70
CA TRP A 213 -5.12 17.51 -1.65
C TRP A 213 -6.49 16.85 -1.88
N MET A 214 -6.98 16.84 -3.12
CA MET A 214 -8.25 16.19 -3.46
C MET A 214 -8.22 14.67 -3.19
N LEU A 215 -7.11 14.01 -3.50
CA LEU A 215 -6.90 12.58 -3.21
C LEU A 215 -6.79 12.32 -1.70
N GLU A 216 -6.19 13.24 -0.95
CA GLU A 216 -6.08 13.15 0.51
C GLU A 216 -7.42 13.27 1.21
N VAL A 217 -8.26 14.22 0.79
CA VAL A 217 -9.54 14.52 1.44
C VAL A 217 -10.66 13.58 1.02
N THR A 218 -10.65 13.09 -0.22
CA THR A 218 -11.72 12.23 -0.74
C THR A 218 -11.46 10.77 -0.39
N GLU A 219 -12.36 10.09 0.31
CA GLU A 219 -12.19 8.70 0.80
C GLU A 219 -12.29 7.62 -0.30
N ASP A 220 -13.11 7.84 -1.32
CA ASP A 220 -13.42 6.82 -2.33
C ASP A 220 -12.83 7.20 -3.69
N TRP A 221 -11.68 6.64 -4.02
CA TRP A 221 -11.09 6.68 -5.36
C TRP A 221 -10.39 5.36 -5.69
N SER A 222 -10.37 5.00 -6.98
CA SER A 222 -9.77 3.76 -7.44
C SER A 222 -8.26 3.88 -7.65
N GLY A 223 -7.53 2.78 -7.46
CA GLY A 223 -6.11 2.73 -7.85
C GLY A 223 -5.91 3.01 -9.34
N GLY A 224 -6.90 2.69 -10.18
CA GLY A 224 -6.87 2.99 -11.61
C GLY A 224 -6.91 4.49 -11.93
N LEU A 225 -7.61 5.30 -11.11
CA LEU A 225 -7.54 6.77 -11.19
C LEU A 225 -6.15 7.25 -10.81
N PHE A 226 -5.63 6.79 -9.67
CA PHE A 226 -4.32 7.18 -9.15
C PHE A 226 -3.21 6.91 -10.19
N ASP A 227 -3.14 5.70 -10.74
CA ASP A 227 -2.16 5.33 -11.77
C ASP A 227 -2.26 6.17 -13.06
N ARG A 228 -3.47 6.65 -13.38
CA ARG A 228 -3.67 7.53 -14.55
C ARG A 228 -3.26 8.96 -14.24
N LEU A 229 -3.51 9.46 -13.03
CA LEU A 229 -3.01 10.76 -12.58
C LEU A 229 -1.48 10.76 -12.52
N CYS A 230 -0.85 9.71 -11.99
CA CYS A 230 0.61 9.58 -11.99
C CYS A 230 1.18 9.67 -13.41
N ARG A 231 0.58 8.96 -14.37
CA ARG A 231 0.99 9.05 -15.79
C ARG A 231 0.72 10.41 -16.42
N LEU A 232 -0.39 11.05 -16.07
CA LEU A 232 -0.80 12.35 -16.62
C LEU A 232 0.14 13.47 -16.18
N PHE A 233 0.54 13.48 -14.91
CA PHE A 233 1.42 14.51 -14.35
C PHE A 233 2.90 14.11 -14.33
N GLY A 234 3.24 12.87 -14.69
CA GLY A 234 4.61 12.36 -14.67
C GLY A 234 5.12 12.01 -13.27
N TRP A 235 4.23 11.78 -12.30
CA TRP A 235 4.64 11.45 -10.95
C TRP A 235 5.29 10.09 -10.88
N ASN A 236 6.54 10.05 -10.45
CA ASN A 236 7.31 8.82 -10.35
C ASN A 236 8.37 8.92 -9.26
N GLU A 237 8.37 7.92 -8.37
CA GLU A 237 9.34 7.79 -7.29
C GLU A 237 10.76 7.48 -7.81
N ASP A 238 10.87 6.68 -8.88
CA ASP A 238 12.16 6.27 -9.46
C ASP A 238 12.93 7.46 -10.08
N THR A 239 12.20 8.46 -10.60
CA THR A 239 12.78 9.68 -11.17
C THR A 239 12.92 10.79 -10.13
N GLY A 240 12.33 10.63 -8.94
CA GLY A 240 12.24 11.67 -7.90
C GLY A 240 11.24 12.78 -8.21
N GLU A 241 10.44 12.65 -9.27
CA GLU A 241 9.42 13.63 -9.67
C GLU A 241 8.14 13.40 -8.87
N LEU A 242 8.17 13.74 -7.58
CA LEU A 242 7.02 13.61 -6.68
C LEU A 242 6.25 14.92 -6.54
N PRO A 243 4.90 14.88 -6.50
CA PRO A 243 4.09 16.08 -6.36
C PRO A 243 4.08 16.66 -4.95
N CYS A 244 4.52 15.88 -3.95
CA CYS A 244 4.49 16.25 -2.55
C CYS A 244 5.65 15.59 -1.80
N SER A 245 5.71 15.77 -0.48
CA SER A 245 6.71 15.11 0.35
C SER A 245 6.59 13.58 0.27
N VAL A 246 7.72 12.89 0.45
CA VAL A 246 7.78 11.42 0.44
C VAL A 246 6.80 10.80 1.44
N GLU A 247 6.58 11.44 2.59
CA GLU A 247 5.64 10.97 3.61
C GLU A 247 4.18 11.00 3.12
N ARG A 248 3.75 12.10 2.51
CA ARG A 248 2.40 12.25 1.94
C ARG A 248 2.19 11.30 0.76
N TRP A 249 3.21 11.18 -0.08
CA TRP A 249 3.21 10.23 -1.20
C TRP A 249 3.05 8.79 -0.72
N ASN A 250 3.87 8.36 0.23
CA ASN A 250 3.81 7.02 0.81
C ASN A 250 2.44 6.74 1.45
N TRP A 251 1.83 7.73 2.07
CA TRP A 251 0.48 7.61 2.61
C TRP A 251 -0.57 7.39 1.52
N LEU A 252 -0.50 8.13 0.40
CA LEU A 252 -1.39 7.92 -0.75
C LEU A 252 -1.19 6.53 -1.38
N CYS A 253 0.07 6.11 -1.58
CA CYS A 253 0.40 4.78 -2.08
C CYS A 253 -0.13 3.68 -1.15
N TRP A 254 0.12 3.80 0.16
CA TRP A 254 -0.38 2.86 1.17
C TRP A 254 -1.92 2.75 1.13
N ARG A 255 -2.61 3.88 0.96
CA ARG A 255 -4.07 3.91 0.88
C ARG A 255 -4.58 3.23 -0.39
N CYS A 256 -3.95 3.50 -1.54
CA CYS A 256 -4.23 2.83 -2.81
C CYS A 256 -4.07 1.30 -2.68
N GLU A 257 -2.93 0.87 -2.14
CA GLU A 257 -2.62 -0.55 -1.93
C GLU A 257 -3.61 -1.21 -0.96
N ARG A 258 -4.03 -0.52 0.10
CA ARG A 258 -5.05 -1.01 1.05
C ARG A 258 -6.39 -1.28 0.36
N HIS A 259 -6.86 -0.33 -0.45
CA HIS A 259 -8.10 -0.51 -1.22
C HIS A 259 -7.97 -1.67 -2.21
N ALA A 260 -6.85 -1.78 -2.92
CA ALA A 260 -6.59 -2.88 -3.85
C ALA A 260 -6.50 -4.25 -3.15
N ALA A 261 -5.88 -4.31 -1.96
CA ALA A 261 -5.83 -5.52 -1.13
C ALA A 261 -7.22 -5.94 -0.69
N GLY A 262 -8.05 -5.00 -0.21
CA GLY A 262 -9.44 -5.26 0.20
C GLY A 262 -10.29 -5.79 -0.94
N GLN A 263 -10.19 -5.19 -2.13
CA GLN A 263 -10.89 -5.67 -3.33
C GLN A 263 -10.45 -7.09 -3.73
N ARG A 264 -9.14 -7.38 -3.72
CA ARG A 264 -8.62 -8.73 -4.02
C ARG A 264 -9.13 -9.77 -3.04
N VAL A 265 -9.09 -9.48 -1.73
CA VAL A 265 -9.63 -10.37 -0.70
C VAL A 265 -11.12 -10.65 -0.94
N GLN A 266 -11.93 -9.62 -1.18
CA GLN A 266 -13.35 -9.82 -1.50
C GLN A 266 -13.55 -10.68 -2.75
N GLN A 267 -12.80 -10.41 -3.83
CA GLN A 267 -12.87 -11.20 -5.06
C GLN A 267 -12.53 -12.67 -4.81
N HIS A 268 -11.48 -12.96 -4.05
CA HIS A 268 -11.10 -14.33 -3.70
C HIS A 268 -12.18 -15.06 -2.90
N LEU A 269 -12.88 -14.35 -2.00
CA LEU A 269 -13.95 -14.93 -1.19
C LEU A 269 -15.23 -15.22 -1.99
N GLN A 270 -15.48 -14.44 -3.05
CA GLN A 270 -16.62 -14.61 -3.97
C GLN A 270 -16.46 -15.78 -4.95
N LEU A 271 -15.27 -16.36 -5.09
CA LEU A 271 -15.05 -17.52 -5.95
C LEU A 271 -15.89 -18.73 -5.48
N ASP A 272 -16.24 -19.60 -6.44
CA ASP A 272 -16.87 -20.90 -6.16
C ASP A 272 -15.85 -21.96 -5.70
N TRP A 273 -14.60 -21.85 -6.17
CA TRP A 273 -13.52 -22.75 -5.79
C TRP A 273 -12.13 -22.11 -5.96
N PRO A 274 -11.24 -22.15 -4.95
CA PRO A 274 -9.91 -21.54 -5.02
C PRO A 274 -8.90 -22.45 -5.72
N LEU A 275 -8.17 -21.90 -6.70
CA LEU A 275 -7.16 -22.58 -7.50
C LEU A 275 -5.74 -22.11 -7.15
N ARG A 276 -5.55 -20.82 -6.85
CA ARG A 276 -4.25 -20.24 -6.50
C ARG A 276 -4.00 -20.29 -4.99
N ALA A 277 -2.73 -20.19 -4.59
CA ALA A 277 -2.33 -20.22 -3.19
C ALA A 277 -2.95 -19.07 -2.38
N GLU A 278 -2.95 -17.85 -2.93
CA GLU A 278 -3.57 -16.67 -2.33
C GLU A 278 -5.08 -16.85 -2.10
N GLU A 279 -5.80 -17.40 -3.08
CA GLU A 279 -7.23 -17.68 -2.99
C GLU A 279 -7.51 -18.71 -1.90
N ARG A 280 -6.71 -19.78 -1.83
CA ARG A 280 -6.82 -20.82 -0.82
C ARG A 280 -6.52 -20.30 0.58
N ALA A 281 -5.53 -19.42 0.71
CA ALA A 281 -5.20 -18.74 1.96
C ALA A 281 -6.34 -17.84 2.43
N ALA A 282 -6.90 -17.01 1.54
CA ALA A 282 -8.06 -16.18 1.83
C ALA A 282 -9.26 -17.01 2.32
N TRP A 283 -9.51 -18.16 1.68
CA TRP A 283 -10.55 -19.07 2.13
C TRP A 283 -10.28 -19.64 3.52
N LEU A 284 -9.06 -20.14 3.77
CA LEU A 284 -8.74 -20.76 5.05
C LEU A 284 -8.82 -19.78 6.22
N LEU A 285 -8.33 -18.55 6.04
CA LEU A 285 -8.23 -17.56 7.11
C LEU A 285 -9.51 -16.77 7.33
N LEU A 286 -10.30 -16.50 6.27
CA LEU A 286 -11.38 -15.51 6.31
C LEU A 286 -12.77 -16.07 5.98
N LYS A 287 -12.86 -17.21 5.27
CA LYS A 287 -14.16 -17.76 4.85
C LYS A 287 -14.70 -18.70 5.95
N PRO A 288 -15.93 -18.48 6.45
CA PRO A 288 -16.52 -19.40 7.41
C PRO A 288 -16.80 -20.75 6.73
N MET A 289 -16.05 -21.78 7.12
CA MET A 289 -16.15 -23.13 6.56
C MET A 289 -16.40 -24.17 7.63
N GLY A 290 -17.17 -25.21 7.29
CA GLY A 290 -17.29 -26.38 8.16
C GLY A 290 -16.00 -27.22 8.19
N GLU A 291 -15.77 -28.00 9.25
CA GLU A 291 -14.54 -28.81 9.42
C GLU A 291 -14.22 -29.70 8.19
N ARG A 292 -15.25 -30.19 7.49
CA ARG A 292 -15.11 -31.03 6.29
C ARG A 292 -14.55 -30.24 5.10
N GLU A 293 -15.04 -29.02 4.89
CA GLU A 293 -14.63 -28.16 3.77
C GLU A 293 -13.23 -27.64 4.00
N ALA A 294 -12.94 -27.16 5.21
CA ALA A 294 -11.60 -26.77 5.62
C ALA A 294 -10.60 -27.93 5.44
N ARG A 295 -10.98 -29.17 5.81
CA ARG A 295 -10.11 -30.33 5.60
C ARG A 295 -9.86 -30.64 4.13
N GLN A 296 -10.89 -30.59 3.29
CA GLN A 296 -10.75 -30.86 1.85
C GLN A 296 -9.87 -29.80 1.16
N LEU A 297 -9.96 -28.55 1.62
CA LEU A 297 -9.12 -27.45 1.18
C LEU A 297 -7.65 -27.72 1.55
N VAL A 298 -7.39 -27.94 2.84
CA VAL A 298 -6.04 -28.15 3.40
C VAL A 298 -5.36 -29.42 2.90
N ASP A 299 -6.11 -30.48 2.60
CA ASP A 299 -5.55 -31.75 2.06
C ASP A 299 -4.87 -31.59 0.69
N ARG A 300 -5.04 -30.44 0.04
CA ARG A 300 -4.39 -30.06 -1.22
C ARG A 300 -3.26 -29.05 -1.04
N PHE A 301 -3.02 -28.58 0.20
CA PHE A 301 -2.01 -27.56 0.45
C PHE A 301 -0.60 -28.09 0.24
N ASP A 302 0.22 -27.28 -0.42
CA ASP A 302 1.66 -27.44 -0.51
C ASP A 302 2.38 -26.36 0.31
N ALA A 303 3.70 -26.21 0.11
CA ALA A 303 4.48 -25.21 0.83
C ALA A 303 4.13 -23.76 0.45
N GLU A 304 3.73 -23.51 -0.80
CA GLU A 304 3.36 -22.18 -1.28
C GLU A 304 2.03 -21.73 -0.66
N ASP A 305 1.09 -22.65 -0.48
CA ASP A 305 -0.18 -22.40 0.21
C ASP A 305 0.01 -21.93 1.65
N TRP A 306 0.91 -22.58 2.39
CA TRP A 306 1.21 -22.18 3.77
C TRP A 306 1.90 -20.83 3.84
N GLN A 307 2.81 -20.54 2.90
CA GLN A 307 3.44 -19.23 2.79
C GLN A 307 2.42 -18.13 2.46
N ALA A 308 1.45 -18.42 1.58
CA ALA A 308 0.37 -17.49 1.26
C ALA A 308 -0.52 -17.21 2.48
N CYS A 309 -0.77 -18.21 3.34
CA CYS A 309 -1.51 -18.02 4.60
C CYS A 309 -0.76 -17.10 5.57
N ASP A 310 0.53 -17.35 5.83
CA ASP A 310 1.34 -16.49 6.70
C ASP A 310 1.46 -15.08 6.13
N ALA A 311 1.63 -14.93 4.81
CA ALA A 311 1.71 -13.62 4.17
C ALA A 311 0.39 -12.83 4.25
N LEU A 312 -0.75 -13.50 4.10
CA LEU A 312 -2.06 -12.88 4.25
C LEU A 312 -2.32 -12.45 5.71
N GLU A 313 -2.00 -13.30 6.69
CA GLU A 313 -2.14 -12.93 8.10
C GLU A 313 -1.26 -11.72 8.45
N HIS A 314 -0.01 -11.71 7.99
CA HIS A 314 0.90 -10.58 8.20
C HIS A 314 0.38 -9.30 7.54
N LEU A 315 -0.14 -9.40 6.31
CA LEU A 315 -0.77 -8.26 5.61
C LEU A 315 -1.95 -7.71 6.40
N LEU A 316 -2.83 -8.58 6.92
CA LEU A 316 -4.04 -8.18 7.64
C LEU A 316 -3.79 -7.75 9.08
N THR A 317 -2.72 -8.22 9.72
CA THR A 317 -2.44 -7.95 11.15
C THR A 317 -1.44 -6.81 11.31
N GLU A 318 -0.40 -6.76 10.47
CA GLU A 318 0.69 -5.78 10.60
C GLU A 318 0.53 -4.59 9.66
N ARG A 319 0.10 -4.82 8.41
CA ARG A 319 0.03 -3.73 7.40
C ARG A 319 -1.33 -3.03 7.37
N TYR A 320 -2.44 -3.77 7.46
CA TYR A 320 -3.81 -3.25 7.33
C TYR A 320 -4.76 -3.83 8.40
N PRO A 321 -4.56 -3.52 9.70
CA PRO A 321 -5.33 -4.08 10.81
C PRO A 321 -6.82 -3.73 10.78
N GLU A 322 -7.21 -2.58 10.22
CA GLU A 322 -8.63 -2.21 10.11
C GLU A 322 -9.39 -2.92 8.97
N LEU A 323 -8.67 -3.52 8.00
CA LEU A 323 -9.28 -4.07 6.79
C LEU A 323 -10.25 -5.23 7.05
N PRO A 324 -9.95 -6.23 7.92
CA PRO A 324 -10.90 -7.28 8.25
C PRO A 324 -12.21 -6.74 8.84
N GLU A 325 -12.14 -5.76 9.74
CA GLU A 325 -13.30 -5.15 10.38
C GLU A 325 -14.16 -4.38 9.37
N GLN A 326 -13.53 -3.58 8.50
CA GLN A 326 -14.22 -2.86 7.42
C GLN A 326 -14.96 -3.80 6.47
N LEU A 327 -14.41 -4.98 6.20
CA LEU A 327 -15.03 -5.99 5.35
C LEU A 327 -16.04 -6.88 6.09
N GLY A 328 -16.21 -6.71 7.40
CA GLY A 328 -17.05 -7.59 8.23
C GLY A 328 -16.53 -9.02 8.32
N LEU A 329 -15.22 -9.22 8.17
CA LEU A 329 -14.55 -10.51 8.18
C LEU A 329 -13.94 -10.80 9.56
N GLN A 330 -13.90 -12.07 9.92
CA GLN A 330 -13.19 -12.55 11.11
C GLN A 330 -12.03 -13.44 10.68
N ILE A 331 -10.84 -13.15 11.20
CA ILE A 331 -9.66 -13.98 10.97
C ILE A 331 -9.70 -15.18 11.91
N ASP A 332 -9.55 -16.40 11.38
CA ASP A 332 -9.33 -17.60 12.21
C ASP A 332 -7.92 -17.55 12.82
N GLU A 333 -7.76 -17.00 14.02
CA GLU A 333 -6.47 -16.91 14.74
C GLU A 333 -5.80 -18.28 14.94
N ASP A 334 -6.58 -19.36 14.93
CA ASP A 334 -6.11 -20.72 15.18
C ASP A 334 -5.86 -21.52 13.89
N TRP A 335 -5.85 -20.87 12.72
CA TRP A 335 -5.67 -21.51 11.41
C TRP A 335 -4.42 -22.41 11.33
N ARG A 336 -3.37 -22.09 12.10
CA ARG A 336 -2.14 -22.90 12.21
C ARG A 336 -2.37 -24.32 12.73
N ARG A 337 -3.54 -24.66 13.31
CA ARG A 337 -3.92 -26.07 13.60
C ARG A 337 -3.76 -26.98 12.39
N TRP A 338 -4.03 -26.44 11.20
CA TRP A 338 -4.08 -27.16 9.95
C TRP A 338 -2.70 -27.47 9.36
N GLN A 339 -1.64 -26.79 9.82
CA GLN A 339 -0.30 -27.00 9.30
C GLN A 339 0.20 -28.42 9.58
N PRO A 340 0.90 -29.06 8.62
CA PRO A 340 1.44 -30.40 8.80
C PRO A 340 2.47 -30.43 9.93
N ARG A 341 2.16 -31.19 10.98
CA ARG A 341 3.03 -31.34 12.15
C ARG A 341 4.19 -32.31 11.85
N GLN A 342 5.41 -31.97 12.30
CA GLN A 342 6.61 -32.82 12.11
C GLN A 342 6.69 -34.01 13.11
N TRP A 343 5.64 -34.84 13.20
CA TRP A 343 5.59 -36.00 14.11
C TRP A 343 5.91 -37.34 13.44
N THR A 344 6.14 -37.36 12.13
CA THR A 344 6.41 -38.58 11.36
C THR A 344 7.64 -39.32 11.89
N VAL A 345 8.75 -38.62 12.13
CA VAL A 345 9.97 -39.24 12.67
C VAL A 345 9.74 -39.80 14.08
N PRO A 346 9.24 -39.02 15.06
CA PRO A 346 8.88 -39.56 16.37
C PRO A 346 7.93 -40.77 16.31
N ALA A 347 6.91 -40.75 15.43
CA ALA A 347 5.99 -41.87 15.28
C ALA A 347 6.65 -43.10 14.68
N THR A 348 7.54 -42.94 13.70
CA THR A 348 8.31 -44.08 13.17
C THR A 348 9.21 -44.71 14.23
N VAL A 349 9.85 -43.90 15.08
CA VAL A 349 10.67 -44.40 16.19
C VAL A 349 9.80 -45.09 17.23
N TYR A 350 8.64 -44.51 17.57
CA TYR A 350 7.68 -45.12 18.50
C TYR A 350 7.16 -46.47 18.01
N ALA A 351 6.70 -46.54 16.76
CA ALA A 351 6.24 -47.77 16.13
C ALA A 351 7.37 -48.80 16.07
N TRP A 352 8.58 -48.39 15.68
CA TRP A 352 9.75 -49.28 15.67
C TRP A 352 10.07 -49.85 17.06
N LEU A 353 10.10 -49.02 18.10
CA LEU A 353 10.35 -49.48 19.46
C LEU A 353 9.28 -50.48 19.93
N LEU A 354 8.00 -50.21 19.65
CA LEU A 354 6.89 -51.08 20.05
C LEU A 354 6.95 -52.44 19.33
N LEU A 355 7.27 -52.44 18.04
CA LEU A 355 7.44 -53.69 17.28
C LEU A 355 8.70 -54.45 17.73
N PHE A 356 9.82 -53.75 17.90
CA PHE A 356 11.08 -54.37 18.32
C PHE A 356 10.94 -54.99 19.72
N THR A 357 10.28 -54.34 20.67
CA THR A 357 10.06 -54.91 22.01
C THR A 357 9.19 -56.15 21.97
N ALA A 358 8.13 -56.16 21.16
CA ALA A 358 7.30 -57.35 20.96
C ALA A 358 8.10 -58.51 20.37
N MET A 359 8.85 -58.27 19.28
CA MET A 359 9.70 -59.27 18.64
C MET A 359 10.80 -59.81 19.56
N PHE A 360 11.50 -58.90 20.25
CA PHE A 360 12.61 -59.27 21.12
C PHE A 360 12.13 -60.03 22.36
N ALA A 361 10.96 -59.71 22.92
CA ALA A 361 10.35 -60.47 24.00
C ALA A 361 10.03 -61.91 23.57
N THR A 362 9.50 -62.11 22.36
CA THR A 362 9.24 -63.43 21.79
C THR A 362 10.55 -64.19 21.56
N SER A 363 11.56 -63.52 21.01
CA SER A 363 12.89 -64.11 20.81
C SER A 363 13.57 -64.50 22.13
N LEU A 364 13.39 -63.73 23.21
CA LEU A 364 13.89 -64.07 24.54
C LEU A 364 13.15 -65.27 25.15
N GLN A 365 11.87 -65.45 24.83
CA GLN A 365 11.12 -66.63 25.25
C GLN A 365 11.64 -67.89 24.53
N GLU A 366 11.84 -67.82 23.21
CA GLU A 366 12.37 -68.93 22.41
C GLU A 366 13.83 -69.27 22.76
N ALA A 367 14.62 -68.26 23.11
CA ALA A 367 16.00 -68.40 23.60
C ALA A 367 16.15 -69.27 24.86
N LYS A 368 15.09 -69.45 25.66
CA LYS A 368 15.09 -70.41 26.79
C LYS A 368 15.23 -71.86 26.32
N LEU A 369 15.01 -72.14 25.03
CA LEU A 369 15.29 -73.42 24.40
C LEU A 369 16.76 -73.44 23.93
N SER A 370 17.62 -74.20 24.61
CA SER A 370 19.08 -74.21 24.40
C SER A 370 19.52 -74.42 22.93
N VAL A 371 18.74 -75.18 22.16
CA VAL A 371 18.98 -75.49 20.74
C VAL A 371 18.86 -74.25 19.83
N TYR A 372 18.01 -73.28 20.17
CA TYR A 372 17.82 -72.08 19.34
C TYR A 372 18.94 -71.06 19.54
N LEU A 373 19.48 -70.95 20.75
CA LEU A 373 20.48 -69.94 21.11
C LEU A 373 21.85 -70.18 20.47
N GLU A 374 22.25 -71.45 20.34
CA GLU A 374 23.51 -71.84 19.68
C GLU A 374 23.45 -71.59 18.16
N ARG A 375 22.29 -71.79 17.54
CA ARG A 375 22.10 -71.59 16.09
C ARG A 375 22.04 -70.12 15.68
N SER A 376 21.61 -69.24 16.58
CA SER A 376 21.40 -67.81 16.31
C SER A 376 22.61 -66.93 16.60
N GLY A 377 23.76 -67.48 17.02
CA GLY A 377 24.92 -66.70 17.43
C GLY A 377 24.74 -65.98 18.78
N GLY A 378 23.94 -66.57 19.69
CA GLY A 378 23.64 -66.01 21.01
C GLY A 378 22.66 -64.83 20.99
N TYR A 379 22.53 -64.15 22.13
CA TYR A 379 21.58 -63.04 22.31
C TYR A 379 21.85 -61.85 21.37
N LEU A 380 23.12 -61.61 21.01
CA LEU A 380 23.49 -60.54 20.07
C LEU A 380 22.97 -60.81 18.66
N GLY A 381 23.09 -62.05 18.17
CA GLY A 381 22.58 -62.42 16.85
C GLY A 381 21.05 -62.40 16.77
N LEU A 382 20.36 -62.78 17.84
CA LEU A 382 18.90 -62.64 17.96
C LEU A 382 18.46 -61.18 17.92
N GLY A 383 19.09 -60.32 18.73
CA GLY A 383 18.80 -58.89 18.75
C GLY A 383 19.07 -58.23 17.39
N PHE A 384 20.15 -58.61 16.69
CA PHE A 384 20.46 -58.09 15.36
C PHE A 384 19.44 -58.52 14.30
N LYS A 385 18.99 -59.78 14.33
CA LYS A 385 17.90 -60.28 13.48
C LYS A 385 16.63 -59.45 13.68
N ASP A 386 16.19 -59.28 14.93
CA ASP A 386 14.95 -58.56 15.25
C ASP A 386 15.05 -57.07 14.91
N LEU A 387 16.24 -56.48 15.08
CA LEU A 387 16.53 -55.12 14.63
C LEU A 387 16.34 -54.97 13.12
N LEU A 388 16.94 -55.85 12.31
CA LEU A 388 16.83 -55.76 10.86
C LEU A 388 15.39 -55.97 10.36
N ILE A 389 14.69 -56.96 10.90
CA ILE A 389 13.32 -57.26 10.50
C ILE A 389 12.37 -56.12 10.92
N SER A 390 12.48 -55.62 12.16
CA SER A 390 11.64 -54.53 12.65
C SER A 390 11.85 -53.23 11.85
N VAL A 391 13.09 -52.90 11.50
CA VAL A 391 13.39 -51.75 10.61
C VAL A 391 12.77 -51.95 9.22
N GLY A 392 12.90 -53.15 8.65
CA GLY A 392 12.30 -53.49 7.34
C GLY A 392 10.77 -53.37 7.33
N ILE A 393 10.10 -53.90 8.36
CA ILE A 393 8.64 -53.82 8.51
C ILE A 393 8.18 -52.37 8.66
N VAL A 394 8.86 -51.57 9.50
CA VAL A 394 8.51 -50.16 9.68
C VAL A 394 8.74 -49.36 8.40
N ALA A 395 9.84 -49.60 7.68
CA ALA A 395 10.09 -48.97 6.38
C ALA A 395 8.98 -49.31 5.36
N TRP A 396 8.55 -50.56 5.31
CA TRP A 396 7.41 -50.98 4.48
C TRP A 396 6.11 -50.30 4.92
N MET A 397 5.85 -50.21 6.22
CA MET A 397 4.66 -49.53 6.75
C MET A 397 4.65 -48.02 6.44
N VAL A 398 5.81 -47.37 6.41
CA VAL A 398 5.93 -45.97 5.94
C VAL A 398 5.53 -45.84 4.46
N ILE A 399 5.86 -46.82 3.61
CA ILE A 399 5.46 -46.82 2.20
C ILE A 399 3.93 -47.04 2.08
N VAL A 400 3.39 -48.02 2.80
CA VAL A 400 1.95 -48.32 2.81
C VAL A 400 1.14 -47.12 3.33
N SER A 401 1.55 -46.52 4.44
CA SER A 401 0.89 -45.34 5.02
C SER A 401 0.93 -44.11 4.10
N ARG A 402 2.00 -43.92 3.31
CA ARG A 402 2.05 -42.90 2.26
C ARG A 402 1.05 -43.16 1.13
N GLY A 403 0.84 -44.42 0.76
CA GLY A 403 -0.21 -44.80 -0.20
C GLY A 403 -1.61 -44.56 0.39
N TRP A 404 -1.82 -45.00 1.63
CA TRP A 404 -3.08 -44.83 2.36
C TRP A 404 -3.46 -43.37 2.53
N SER A 405 -2.51 -42.49 2.85
CA SER A 405 -2.80 -41.06 3.04
C SER A 405 -3.37 -40.41 1.77
N ARG A 406 -2.95 -40.85 0.58
CA ARG A 406 -3.54 -40.39 -0.69
C ARG A 406 -4.98 -40.87 -0.86
N LEU A 407 -5.26 -42.13 -0.53
CA LEU A 407 -6.59 -42.72 -0.61
C LEU A 407 -7.55 -42.10 0.43
N ALA A 408 -7.06 -41.88 1.65
CA ALA A 408 -7.81 -41.30 2.76
C ALA A 408 -8.36 -39.90 2.42
N ARG A 409 -7.70 -39.13 1.55
CA ARG A 409 -8.20 -37.83 1.07
C ARG A 409 -9.55 -37.94 0.35
N TYR A 410 -9.79 -39.05 -0.37
CA TYR A 410 -11.09 -39.29 -1.02
C TYR A 410 -12.16 -39.73 0.01
N LEU A 411 -11.73 -40.36 1.10
CA LEU A 411 -12.60 -40.81 2.18
C LEU A 411 -12.97 -39.68 3.15
N THR A 412 -12.39 -38.47 3.05
CA THR A 412 -12.68 -37.31 3.93
C THR A 412 -14.18 -37.00 4.03
N ARG A 413 -14.96 -37.27 2.97
CA ARG A 413 -16.43 -37.09 2.99
C ARG A 413 -17.13 -37.99 4.02
N LEU A 414 -16.62 -39.19 4.24
CA LEU A 414 -17.14 -40.17 5.20
C LEU A 414 -16.40 -40.10 6.54
N ASP A 415 -15.09 -39.82 6.51
CA ASP A 415 -14.22 -39.87 7.68
C ASP A 415 -14.53 -38.75 8.68
N VAL A 416 -14.79 -37.53 8.22
CA VAL A 416 -15.13 -36.40 9.11
C VAL A 416 -16.42 -36.63 9.91
N PRO A 417 -17.58 -37.00 9.31
CA PRO A 417 -18.78 -37.27 10.09
C PRO A 417 -18.63 -38.50 10.99
N LEU A 418 -17.95 -39.56 10.53
CA LEU A 418 -17.67 -40.74 11.36
C LEU A 418 -16.80 -40.38 12.57
N SER A 419 -15.77 -39.56 12.35
CA SER A 419 -14.88 -39.09 13.40
C SER A 419 -15.62 -38.23 14.41
N ARG A 420 -16.53 -37.33 13.96
CA ARG A 420 -17.38 -36.53 14.86
C ARG A 420 -18.23 -37.39 15.80
N LEU A 421 -18.68 -38.55 15.34
CA LEU A 421 -19.49 -39.47 16.13
C LEU A 421 -18.64 -40.27 17.16
N LEU A 422 -17.45 -40.71 16.76
CA LEU A 422 -16.65 -41.67 17.53
C LEU A 422 -15.54 -41.04 18.39
N LEU A 423 -15.02 -39.87 18.01
CA LEU A 423 -13.84 -39.27 18.65
C LEU A 423 -14.20 -38.04 19.50
N PRO A 424 -13.58 -37.89 20.69
CA PRO A 424 -13.68 -36.67 21.49
C PRO A 424 -13.24 -35.41 20.72
N ALA A 425 -13.87 -34.27 21.01
CA ALA A 425 -13.57 -33.00 20.34
C ALA A 425 -12.09 -32.58 20.44
N THR A 426 -11.44 -32.87 21.58
CA THR A 426 -10.02 -32.56 21.83
C THR A 426 -9.06 -33.30 20.90
N TRP A 427 -9.44 -34.49 20.40
CA TRP A 427 -8.59 -35.27 19.49
C TRP A 427 -8.83 -34.88 18.04
N ARG A 428 -10.05 -34.43 17.71
CA ARG A 428 -10.42 -33.98 16.37
C ARG A 428 -9.85 -32.61 16.01
N ASP A 429 -9.66 -31.73 16.99
CA ASP A 429 -9.09 -30.37 16.80
C ASP A 429 -9.78 -29.62 15.63
N ALA A 430 -11.13 -29.56 15.69
CA ALA A 430 -11.99 -29.01 14.62
C ALA A 430 -11.77 -29.60 13.21
N GLY A 431 -11.36 -30.87 13.12
CA GLY A 431 -11.08 -31.57 11.86
C GLY A 431 -9.62 -31.52 11.42
N ALA A 432 -8.77 -30.74 12.09
CA ALA A 432 -7.33 -30.68 11.82
C ALA A 432 -6.56 -31.88 12.40
N GLY A 433 -7.08 -32.46 13.48
CA GLY A 433 -6.45 -33.51 14.27
C GLY A 433 -6.73 -34.94 13.76
N MET A 434 -6.98 -35.84 14.71
CA MET A 434 -7.17 -37.27 14.45
C MET A 434 -8.50 -37.54 13.75
N LEU A 435 -8.45 -38.48 12.81
CA LEU A 435 -9.59 -38.99 12.06
C LEU A 435 -9.57 -40.52 12.06
N VAL A 436 -10.74 -41.14 12.13
CA VAL A 436 -10.94 -42.59 12.33
C VAL A 436 -10.40 -43.40 11.16
N LEU A 437 -10.79 -43.09 9.92
CA LEU A 437 -10.34 -43.87 8.75
C LEU A 437 -8.89 -43.53 8.40
N ARG A 438 -8.53 -42.24 8.43
CA ARG A 438 -7.18 -41.81 8.06
C ARG A 438 -6.10 -42.31 9.01
N HIS A 439 -6.36 -42.32 10.32
CA HIS A 439 -5.35 -42.65 11.33
C HIS A 439 -5.63 -43.96 12.07
N GLY A 440 -6.91 -44.26 12.34
CA GLY A 440 -7.30 -45.47 13.06
C GLY A 440 -7.09 -46.75 12.27
N LEU A 441 -7.30 -46.74 10.94
CA LEU A 441 -7.11 -47.95 10.12
C LEU A 441 -5.63 -48.37 10.00
N PRO A 442 -4.67 -47.46 9.71
CA PRO A 442 -3.25 -47.78 9.78
C PRO A 442 -2.79 -48.22 11.17
N ALA A 443 -3.35 -47.62 12.24
CA ALA A 443 -3.06 -48.03 13.61
C ALA A 443 -3.55 -49.46 13.89
N ALA A 444 -4.80 -49.77 13.54
CA ALA A 444 -5.32 -51.14 13.66
C ALA A 444 -4.49 -52.16 12.86
N LEU A 445 -4.05 -51.81 11.65
CA LEU A 445 -3.17 -52.65 10.86
C LEU A 445 -1.81 -52.87 11.54
N PHE A 446 -1.22 -51.83 12.13
CA PHE A 446 0.05 -51.95 12.84
C PHE A 446 -0.09 -52.79 14.11
N ALA A 447 -1.14 -52.58 14.90
CA ALA A 447 -1.46 -53.41 16.07
C ALA A 447 -1.63 -54.89 15.70
N LEU A 448 -2.23 -55.22 14.54
CA LEU A 448 -2.31 -56.60 14.03
C LEU A 448 -0.92 -57.18 13.73
N ILE A 449 -0.02 -56.39 13.12
CA ILE A 449 1.36 -56.81 12.84
C ILE A 449 2.08 -57.10 14.15
N VAL A 450 2.00 -56.19 15.13
CA VAL A 450 2.61 -56.36 16.46
C VAL A 450 2.11 -57.65 17.13
N THR A 451 0.81 -57.91 17.04
CA THR A 451 0.18 -59.11 17.61
C THR A 451 0.74 -60.39 16.98
N GLY A 452 0.97 -60.40 15.66
CA GLY A 452 1.56 -61.54 14.95
C GLY A 452 3.00 -61.87 15.36
N PHE A 453 3.70 -60.94 16.03
CA PHE A 453 5.05 -61.15 16.55
C PHE A 453 5.12 -61.28 18.07
N ALA A 454 3.99 -61.19 18.76
CA ALA A 454 3.95 -61.16 20.21
C ALA A 454 4.08 -62.56 20.84
N PRO A 455 4.51 -62.65 22.11
CA PRO A 455 4.76 -63.93 22.74
C PRO A 455 3.45 -64.70 22.98
N SER A 456 3.45 -66.01 22.68
CA SER A 456 2.27 -66.90 22.79
C SER A 456 1.72 -67.10 24.21
N LEU A 457 2.38 -66.54 25.22
CA LEU A 457 1.95 -66.56 26.63
C LEU A 457 0.79 -65.61 26.91
N VAL A 458 0.54 -64.64 26.02
CA VAL A 458 -0.53 -63.65 26.16
C VAL A 458 -1.53 -63.85 25.02
N SER A 459 -2.82 -63.72 25.31
CA SER A 459 -3.86 -63.81 24.28
C SER A 459 -3.67 -62.73 23.20
N ASP A 460 -3.74 -63.13 21.94
CA ASP A 460 -3.64 -62.24 20.77
C ASP A 460 -4.56 -61.03 20.88
N TRP A 461 -5.79 -61.20 21.37
CA TRP A 461 -6.75 -60.12 21.56
C TRP A 461 -6.31 -59.08 22.59
N VAL A 462 -5.62 -59.52 23.65
CA VAL A 462 -5.10 -58.64 24.70
C VAL A 462 -3.94 -57.83 24.15
N VAL A 463 -3.03 -58.46 23.40
CA VAL A 463 -1.91 -57.77 22.76
C VAL A 463 -2.41 -56.76 21.73
N PHE A 464 -3.34 -57.18 20.87
CA PHE A 464 -3.95 -56.31 19.88
C PHE A 464 -4.62 -55.09 20.51
N GLY A 465 -5.46 -55.32 21.54
CA GLY A 465 -6.13 -54.24 22.26
C GLY A 465 -5.18 -53.27 22.94
N ALA A 466 -4.10 -53.79 23.57
CA ALA A 466 -3.09 -52.96 24.21
C ALA A 466 -2.27 -52.14 23.20
N ALA A 467 -1.82 -52.76 22.11
CA ALA A 467 -1.08 -52.07 21.04
C ALA A 467 -1.94 -50.97 20.39
N LEU A 468 -3.18 -51.30 20.03
CA LEU A 468 -4.13 -50.34 19.46
C LEU A 468 -4.41 -49.17 20.42
N LEU A 469 -4.62 -49.44 21.71
CA LEU A 469 -4.85 -48.41 22.70
C LEU A 469 -3.64 -47.49 22.86
N LEU A 470 -2.43 -48.03 22.90
CA LEU A 470 -1.19 -47.26 22.97
C LEU A 470 -1.02 -46.36 21.74
N GLU A 471 -1.30 -46.87 20.55
CA GLU A 471 -1.23 -46.11 19.31
C GLU A 471 -2.29 -45.02 19.21
N VAL A 472 -3.53 -45.33 19.60
CA VAL A 472 -4.63 -44.35 19.63
C VAL A 472 -4.35 -43.25 20.65
N LEU A 473 -3.81 -43.58 21.82
CA LEU A 473 -3.37 -42.58 22.79
C LEU A 473 -2.23 -41.72 22.25
N PHE A 474 -1.24 -42.32 21.59
CA PHE A 474 -0.16 -41.58 20.94
C PHE A 474 -0.71 -40.61 19.88
N LEU A 475 -1.58 -41.09 18.99
CA LEU A 475 -2.20 -40.30 17.93
C LEU A 475 -3.15 -39.21 18.49
N GLY A 476 -3.87 -39.50 19.56
CA GLY A 476 -4.72 -38.54 20.26
C GLY A 476 -3.92 -37.43 20.95
N LEU A 477 -2.76 -37.76 21.53
CA LEU A 477 -1.81 -36.78 22.07
C LEU A 477 -1.24 -35.89 20.97
N VAL A 478 -0.78 -36.49 19.87
CA VAL A 478 -0.28 -35.75 18.71
C VAL A 478 -1.39 -34.86 18.10
N GLY A 479 -2.61 -35.38 17.99
CA GLY A 479 -3.78 -34.66 17.48
C GLY A 479 -4.19 -33.47 18.37
N SER A 480 -4.08 -33.62 19.69
CA SER A 480 -4.39 -32.57 20.68
C SER A 480 -3.25 -31.56 20.95
N ARG A 481 -2.27 -31.46 20.04
CA ARG A 481 -1.10 -30.56 20.15
C ARG A 481 -0.20 -30.84 21.37
N ARG A 482 -0.28 -32.03 21.97
CA ARG A 482 0.56 -32.45 23.11
C ARG A 482 1.76 -33.26 22.63
N MET A 483 2.90 -33.10 23.30
CA MET A 483 4.06 -33.95 23.02
C MET A 483 3.79 -35.37 23.54
N PRO A 484 3.89 -36.42 22.70
CA PRO A 484 3.65 -37.79 23.13
C PRO A 484 4.82 -38.37 23.96
N TRP A 485 5.96 -37.68 23.98
CA TRP A 485 7.14 -38.06 24.77
C TRP A 485 7.25 -37.18 26.03
N PRO A 486 7.61 -37.74 27.20
CA PRO A 486 7.99 -36.92 28.35
C PRO A 486 9.24 -36.09 28.00
N ARG A 487 9.05 -34.76 27.95
CA ARG A 487 10.02 -33.68 27.67
C ARG A 487 11.45 -34.11 27.32
N TRP A 488 11.72 -34.41 26.05
CA TRP A 488 13.06 -34.26 25.46
C TRP A 488 13.24 -32.80 25.00
N SER A 489 13.44 -31.89 25.94
CA SER A 489 13.50 -30.44 25.71
C SER A 489 14.89 -29.93 25.31
N LEU A 490 15.72 -30.72 24.62
CA LEU A 490 17.10 -30.28 24.29
C LEU A 490 17.36 -29.99 22.82
N TRP A 491 16.49 -30.39 21.89
CA TRP A 491 16.75 -30.15 20.47
C TRP A 491 15.46 -29.72 19.76
N ARG A 492 15.48 -28.52 19.18
CA ARG A 492 14.47 -27.89 18.29
C ARG A 492 13.49 -26.90 18.94
N THR A 493 14.01 -25.75 19.34
CA THR A 493 13.26 -24.48 19.30
C THR A 493 13.35 -23.77 17.94
N GLY A 494 14.10 -24.32 16.96
CA GLY A 494 14.35 -23.67 15.66
C GLY A 494 13.67 -24.29 14.43
N ALA A 495 12.93 -25.41 14.56
CA ALA A 495 12.41 -26.16 13.39
C ALA A 495 11.15 -25.57 12.74
N PHE A 496 10.67 -24.42 13.22
CA PHE A 496 9.51 -23.70 12.69
C PHE A 496 9.87 -22.44 11.89
N LYS A 497 11.15 -22.17 11.64
CA LYS A 497 11.53 -21.13 10.67
C LYS A 497 11.39 -21.69 9.27
N VAL A 498 10.23 -21.43 8.66
CA VAL A 498 10.11 -21.42 7.20
C VAL A 498 11.03 -20.32 6.68
N ASP A 499 11.84 -20.63 5.66
CA ASP A 499 12.78 -19.67 5.07
C ASP A 499 11.99 -18.65 4.25
N TYR A 500 11.77 -17.45 4.80
CA TYR A 500 10.99 -16.35 4.21
C TYR A 500 11.69 -15.63 3.04
N ARG A 501 12.62 -16.29 2.34
CA ARG A 501 13.39 -15.65 1.27
C ARG A 501 12.58 -15.33 0.02
N LYS A 502 11.36 -15.84 -0.11
CA LYS A 502 10.41 -15.41 -1.14
C LYS A 502 9.26 -14.68 -0.48
N LYS A 503 9.15 -13.37 -0.75
CA LYS A 503 7.89 -12.64 -0.53
C LYS A 503 6.84 -13.31 -1.43
N ALA A 504 5.78 -13.84 -0.84
CA ALA A 504 4.55 -14.02 -1.60
C ALA A 504 4.10 -12.61 -1.97
N GLU A 505 4.00 -12.32 -3.27
CA GLU A 505 3.57 -11.01 -3.77
C GLU A 505 2.08 -10.87 -3.50
N TRP A 506 1.73 -10.43 -2.29
CA TRP A 506 0.45 -9.79 -2.02
C TRP A 506 0.59 -8.29 -2.26
#